data_AF-A0A7Y6XS66-F1
#
_entry.id   AF-A0A7Y6XS66-F1
#
_cell.length_a   1.000
_cell.length_b   1.000
_cell.length_c   1.000
_cell.angle_alpha   90.00
_cell.angle_beta   90.00
_cell.angle_gamma   90.00
#
_symmetry.space_group_name_H-M   'P 1'
#
loop_
_entity.id
_entity.type
_entity.pdbx_description
1 polymer ?
#
loop_
_entity_poly.entity_id
_entity_poly.type
_entity_poly.pdbx_seq_one_letter_code
_entity_poly.pdbx_strand_id
1 'polypeptide(L)'
;MDQVKDFLASTPWWAYILVFLFLIFLRDIFQKKHTISHNFPIVGHLRYLLERIGPELRQYIVANNREELPFNRSQRSWIYASSKKQNNYQGFGTDQDQSAAGYVFINPALFPYHVKADHPNTKEKDLVPCAKIMGEYNQRKRPFRPRSIVNISAMSFGSLSARAIESLNKGAHAAGAYHNTGEGGYSPYHKTGADTVLQIGTAYFGVRDADGNFDLQKL
;
A
#
# COMPACT_ATOMS: atom_id res chain seq x y z
N MET A 1 59.61 22.61 -3.46
CA MET A 1 58.40 22.71 -4.31
C MET A 1 58.60 22.08 -5.69
N ASP A 2 59.85 21.97 -6.17
CA ASP A 2 60.13 21.42 -7.51
C ASP A 2 59.98 19.89 -7.59
N GLN A 3 60.38 19.16 -6.55
CA GLN A 3 60.22 17.69 -6.49
C GLN A 3 58.76 17.22 -6.61
N VAL A 4 57.80 17.98 -6.07
CA VAL A 4 56.36 17.65 -6.17
C VAL A 4 55.83 17.93 -7.59
N LYS A 5 56.32 18.99 -8.23
CA LYS A 5 55.95 19.32 -9.61
C LYS A 5 56.52 18.32 -10.61
N ASP A 6 57.76 17.87 -10.40
CA ASP A 6 58.41 16.87 -11.24
C ASP A 6 57.76 15.48 -11.09
N PHE A 7 57.34 15.13 -9.87
CA PHE A 7 56.56 13.90 -9.61
C PHE A 7 55.18 13.93 -10.29
N LEU A 8 54.48 15.08 -10.25
CA LEU A 8 53.20 15.24 -10.93
C LEU A 8 53.36 15.22 -12.47
N ALA A 9 54.44 15.79 -13.00
CA ALA A 9 54.70 15.80 -14.45
C ALA A 9 55.15 14.43 -15.00
N SER A 10 55.81 13.61 -14.19
CA SER A 10 56.25 12.25 -14.56
C SER A 10 55.16 11.19 -14.40
N THR A 11 54.07 11.51 -13.70
CA THR A 11 52.96 10.59 -13.49
C THR A 11 52.09 10.49 -14.76
N PRO A 12 51.84 9.28 -15.28
CA PRO A 12 50.97 9.11 -16.44
C PRO A 12 49.56 9.64 -16.19
N TRP A 13 48.96 10.28 -17.20
CA TRP A 13 47.63 10.89 -17.11
C TRP A 13 46.52 9.93 -16.59
N TRP A 14 46.64 8.63 -16.88
CA TRP A 14 45.69 7.60 -16.44
C TRP A 14 45.73 7.35 -14.92
N ALA A 15 46.85 7.61 -14.26
CA ALA A 15 46.96 7.42 -12.81
C ALA A 15 46.06 8.40 -12.04
N TYR A 16 45.91 9.63 -12.55
CA TYR A 16 44.97 10.61 -12.01
C TYR A 16 43.51 10.15 -12.11
N ILE A 17 43.15 9.42 -13.17
CA ILE A 17 41.81 8.84 -13.34
C ILE A 17 41.56 7.76 -12.29
N LEU A 18 42.55 6.89 -12.05
CA LEU A 18 42.44 5.84 -11.03
C LEU A 18 42.31 6.43 -9.61
N VAL A 19 43.10 7.47 -9.30
CA VAL A 19 43.00 8.19 -8.02
C VAL A 19 41.62 8.83 -7.87
N PHE A 20 41.09 9.46 -8.92
CA PHE A 20 39.75 10.05 -8.91
C PHE A 20 38.65 9.00 -8.69
N LEU A 21 38.72 7.86 -9.38
CA LEU A 21 37.77 6.75 -9.20
C LEU A 21 37.87 6.15 -7.80
N PHE A 22 39.08 6.05 -7.24
CA PHE A 22 39.30 5.57 -5.87
C PHE A 22 38.69 6.52 -4.83
N LEU A 23 38.80 7.84 -5.02
CA LEU A 23 38.13 8.81 -4.15
C LEU A 23 36.60 8.70 -4.22
N ILE A 24 36.04 8.46 -5.41
CA ILE A 24 34.60 8.21 -5.59
C ILE A 24 34.19 6.91 -4.88
N PHE A 25 34.97 5.84 -5.02
CA PHE A 25 34.73 4.57 -4.36
C PHE A 25 34.66 4.72 -2.83
N LEU A 26 35.63 5.41 -2.24
CA LEU A 26 35.64 5.70 -0.81
C LEU A 26 34.38 6.50 -0.40
N ARG A 27 34.06 7.57 -1.13
CA ARG A 27 32.85 8.36 -0.89
C ARG A 27 31.58 7.49 -0.92
N ASP A 28 31.46 6.61 -1.91
CA ASP A 28 30.28 5.77 -2.11
C ASP A 28 30.07 4.78 -0.96
N ILE A 29 31.15 4.23 -0.40
CA ILE A 29 31.11 3.34 0.76
C ILE A 29 30.70 4.07 2.04
N PHE A 30 31.20 5.29 2.28
CA PHE A 30 30.84 6.04 3.50
C PHE A 30 29.44 6.66 3.45
N GLN A 31 28.91 6.87 2.26
CA GLN A 31 27.58 7.36 1.98
C GLN A 31 26.49 6.35 2.40
N LYS A 32 25.58 6.75 3.30
CA LYS A 32 24.42 5.94 3.69
C LYS A 32 23.10 6.34 3.00
N LYS A 33 23.11 7.42 2.23
CA LYS A 33 21.90 8.03 1.64
C LYS A 33 21.37 7.28 0.40
N HIS A 34 22.26 6.69 -0.40
CA HIS A 34 21.93 5.99 -1.64
C HIS A 34 22.37 4.53 -1.54
N THR A 35 21.43 3.64 -1.21
CA THR A 35 21.68 2.20 -0.99
C THR A 35 22.33 1.51 -2.19
N ILE A 36 21.98 1.91 -3.42
CA ILE A 36 22.52 1.29 -4.64
C ILE A 36 23.99 1.69 -4.85
N SER A 37 24.33 2.98 -4.74
CA SER A 37 25.72 3.46 -4.83
C SER A 37 26.58 2.94 -3.67
N HIS A 38 26.00 2.70 -2.50
CA HIS A 38 26.69 2.08 -1.37
C HIS A 38 27.02 0.60 -1.61
N ASN A 39 26.06 -0.18 -2.13
CA ASN A 39 26.24 -1.61 -2.39
C ASN A 39 27.06 -1.89 -3.66
N PHE A 40 27.04 -0.98 -4.65
CA PHE A 40 27.80 -1.07 -5.89
C PHE A 40 28.55 0.26 -6.18
N PRO A 41 29.63 0.56 -5.45
CA PRO A 41 30.43 1.78 -5.64
C PRO A 41 30.93 1.93 -7.08
N ILE A 42 31.03 3.17 -7.57
CA ILE A 42 31.39 3.52 -8.97
C ILE A 42 30.31 3.07 -9.98
N VAL A 43 29.96 1.79 -10.03
CA VAL A 43 29.04 1.19 -11.02
C VAL A 43 27.60 1.71 -10.84
N GLY A 44 27.18 2.00 -9.61
CA GLY A 44 25.87 2.59 -9.33
C GLY A 44 25.64 3.93 -10.03
N HIS A 45 26.70 4.71 -10.28
CA HIS A 45 26.60 5.99 -11.01
C HIS A 45 26.29 5.79 -12.49
N LEU A 46 26.80 4.73 -13.11
CA LEU A 46 26.49 4.39 -14.50
C LEU A 46 24.99 4.09 -14.67
N ARG A 47 24.38 3.39 -13.71
CA ARG A 47 22.94 3.16 -13.70
C ARG A 47 22.15 4.47 -13.70
N TYR A 48 22.49 5.42 -12.83
CA TYR A 48 21.79 6.70 -12.77
C TYR A 48 22.00 7.56 -14.01
N LEU A 49 23.20 7.49 -14.61
CA LEU A 49 23.49 8.14 -15.89
C LEU A 49 22.61 7.56 -17.01
N LEU A 50 22.50 6.24 -17.10
CA LEU A 50 21.65 5.56 -18.07
C LEU A 50 20.15 5.77 -17.78
N GLU A 51 19.74 5.86 -16.51
CA GLU A 51 18.37 6.23 -16.15
C GLU A 51 18.01 7.65 -16.60
N ARG A 52 18.98 8.57 -16.59
CA ARG A 52 18.81 9.96 -17.03
C ARG A 52 18.75 10.11 -18.54
N ILE A 53 19.55 9.35 -19.30
CA ILE A 53 19.60 9.36 -20.79
C ILE A 53 18.53 8.42 -21.39
N GLY A 54 17.99 7.54 -20.55
CA GLY A 54 17.00 6.54 -20.93
C GLY A 54 15.70 7.09 -21.54
N PRO A 55 15.16 8.26 -21.15
CA PRO A 55 14.00 8.85 -21.81
C PRO A 55 14.27 9.24 -23.28
N GLU A 56 15.42 9.82 -23.57
CA GLU A 56 15.79 10.29 -24.91
C GLU A 56 16.15 9.13 -25.84
N LEU A 57 16.85 8.11 -25.33
CA LEU A 57 17.16 6.89 -26.10
C LEU A 57 15.92 6.07 -26.44
N ARG A 58 14.87 6.12 -25.60
CA ARG A 58 13.61 5.39 -25.81
C ARG A 58 12.78 5.88 -26.98
N GLN A 59 12.96 7.12 -27.41
CA GLN A 59 12.33 7.63 -28.63
C GLN A 59 12.87 6.92 -29.89
N TYR A 60 14.07 6.33 -29.80
CA TYR A 60 14.78 5.78 -30.96
C TYR A 60 15.10 4.26 -30.86
N ILE A 61 15.19 3.66 -29.66
CA ILE A 61 15.74 2.29 -29.48
C ILE A 61 15.00 1.44 -28.41
N VAL A 62 13.66 1.38 -28.41
CA VAL A 62 12.84 0.31 -27.78
C VAL A 62 12.38 0.48 -26.30
N ALA A 63 11.15 -0.01 -26.09
CA ALA A 63 10.43 -0.43 -24.87
C ALA A 63 9.50 0.59 -24.16
N ASN A 64 8.21 0.25 -24.18
CA ASN A 64 7.11 0.90 -23.48
C ASN A 64 7.31 0.83 -21.95
N ASN A 65 6.77 1.77 -21.16
CA ASN A 65 7.02 1.92 -19.71
C ASN A 65 6.62 0.71 -18.82
N ARG A 66 6.02 -0.32 -19.42
CA ARG A 66 5.30 -1.41 -18.76
C ARG A 66 5.82 -2.82 -19.09
N GLU A 67 6.84 -2.95 -19.93
CA GLU A 67 7.38 -4.26 -20.32
C GLU A 67 8.24 -4.93 -19.23
N GLU A 68 8.64 -4.18 -18.18
CA GLU A 68 9.42 -4.73 -17.07
C GLU A 68 8.56 -5.53 -16.08
N LEU A 69 8.93 -6.79 -15.82
CA LEU A 69 8.34 -7.68 -14.82
C LEU A 69 9.34 -7.95 -13.68
N PRO A 70 8.90 -8.22 -12.42
CA PRO A 70 7.51 -8.33 -11.95
C PRO A 70 6.87 -6.98 -11.57
N PHE A 71 7.66 -5.91 -11.44
CA PHE A 71 7.17 -4.57 -11.17
C PHE A 71 7.60 -3.61 -12.28
N ASN A 72 6.63 -2.91 -12.86
CA ASN A 72 6.90 -1.95 -13.91
C ASN A 72 7.60 -0.69 -13.35
N ARG A 73 8.22 0.09 -14.24
CA ARG A 73 8.95 1.31 -13.85
C ARG A 73 8.08 2.29 -13.07
N SER A 74 6.82 2.48 -13.47
CA SER A 74 5.91 3.42 -12.78
C SER A 74 5.69 3.02 -11.32
N GLN A 75 5.51 1.73 -11.04
CA GLN A 75 5.42 1.18 -9.68
C GLN A 75 6.72 1.43 -8.90
N ARG A 76 7.89 1.15 -9.48
CA ARG A 76 9.18 1.37 -8.82
C ARG A 76 9.45 2.84 -8.51
N SER A 77 9.20 3.73 -9.48
CA SER A 77 9.33 5.18 -9.31
C SER A 77 8.41 5.71 -8.22
N TRP A 78 7.16 5.23 -8.17
CA TRP A 78 6.22 5.57 -7.12
C TRP A 78 6.73 5.11 -5.74
N ILE A 79 7.19 3.86 -5.61
CA ILE A 79 7.78 3.33 -4.36
C ILE A 79 8.97 4.19 -3.91
N TYR A 80 9.89 4.54 -4.81
CA TYR A 80 11.05 5.36 -4.46
C TYR A 80 10.69 6.80 -4.09
N ALA A 81 9.72 7.41 -4.76
CA ALA A 81 9.24 8.75 -4.41
C ALA A 81 8.58 8.74 -3.02
N SER A 82 7.71 7.75 -2.77
CA SER A 82 7.08 7.54 -1.46
C SER A 82 8.10 7.28 -0.35
N SER A 83 9.09 6.42 -0.58
CA SER A 83 10.12 6.10 0.43
C SER A 83 11.00 7.30 0.77
N LYS A 84 11.19 8.23 -0.19
CA LYS A 84 11.95 9.47 -0.01
C LYS A 84 11.10 10.66 0.45
N LYS A 85 9.81 10.46 0.75
CA LYS A 85 8.83 11.53 1.07
C LYS A 85 8.77 12.64 0.02
N GLN A 86 8.97 12.27 -1.25
CA GLN A 86 8.87 13.16 -2.40
C GLN A 86 7.45 13.12 -2.97
N ASN A 87 7.11 14.10 -3.80
CA ASN A 87 5.83 14.10 -4.52
C ASN A 87 5.74 12.83 -5.39
N ASN A 88 4.77 11.99 -5.08
CA ASN A 88 4.47 10.74 -5.79
C ASN A 88 3.21 10.85 -6.66
N TYR A 89 2.61 12.03 -6.78
CA TYR A 89 1.50 12.29 -7.69
C TYR A 89 1.99 12.31 -9.14
N GLN A 90 1.30 11.59 -10.01
CA GLN A 90 1.52 11.57 -11.46
C GLN A 90 0.36 12.26 -12.17
N GLY A 91 0.62 12.75 -13.39
CA GLY A 91 -0.38 13.45 -14.20
C GLY A 91 -1.62 12.62 -14.48
N PHE A 92 -2.73 13.30 -14.76
CA PHE A 92 -4.01 12.67 -15.09
C PHE A 92 -3.93 12.08 -16.51
N GLY A 93 -3.75 10.77 -16.59
CA GLY A 93 -3.66 10.01 -17.84
C GLY A 93 -3.47 8.54 -17.52
N THR A 94 -4.01 7.66 -18.37
CA THR A 94 -3.83 6.21 -18.21
C THR A 94 -3.01 5.66 -19.36
N ASP A 95 -1.81 5.17 -19.04
CA ASP A 95 -1.04 4.31 -19.94
C ASP A 95 -1.51 2.85 -19.85
N GLN A 96 -2.58 2.56 -19.10
CA GLN A 96 -3.12 1.20 -19.00
C GLN A 96 -3.78 0.82 -20.33
N ASP A 97 -3.45 -0.37 -20.82
CA ASP A 97 -4.21 -0.98 -21.90
C ASP A 97 -5.59 -1.39 -21.35
N GLN A 98 -6.59 -0.56 -21.61
CA GLN A 98 -7.96 -0.80 -21.17
C GLN A 98 -8.62 -1.98 -21.90
N SER A 99 -8.03 -2.41 -23.02
CA SER A 99 -8.51 -3.54 -23.83
C SER A 99 -7.83 -4.86 -23.49
N ALA A 100 -6.84 -4.85 -22.59
CA ALA A 100 -6.13 -6.05 -22.18
C ALA A 100 -7.09 -7.08 -21.55
N ALA A 101 -6.88 -8.36 -21.88
CA ALA A 101 -7.65 -9.44 -21.30
C ALA A 101 -7.52 -9.46 -19.76
N GLY A 102 -8.66 -9.44 -19.07
CA GLY A 102 -8.71 -9.38 -17.60
C GLY A 102 -8.61 -7.98 -17.00
N TYR A 103 -8.43 -6.93 -17.81
CA TYR A 103 -8.53 -5.55 -17.34
C TYR A 103 -10.00 -5.19 -17.09
N VAL A 104 -10.35 -4.93 -15.84
CA VAL A 104 -11.71 -4.53 -15.45
C VAL A 104 -11.76 -3.01 -15.38
N PHE A 105 -12.42 -2.39 -16.36
CA PHE A 105 -12.73 -0.97 -16.32
C PHE A 105 -14.18 -0.77 -15.87
N ILE A 106 -14.38 -0.12 -14.72
CA ILE A 106 -15.72 0.21 -14.23
C ILE A 106 -16.09 1.56 -14.82
N ASN A 107 -16.96 1.55 -15.83
CA ASN A 107 -17.46 2.78 -16.44
C ASN A 107 -18.27 3.57 -15.40
N PRO A 108 -17.93 4.85 -15.13
CA PRO A 108 -18.73 5.67 -14.25
C PRO A 108 -20.11 5.92 -14.89
N ALA A 109 -21.18 5.71 -14.13
CA ALA A 109 -22.51 6.13 -14.52
C ALA A 109 -22.63 7.64 -14.32
N LEU A 110 -22.48 8.41 -15.40
CA LEU A 110 -22.56 9.89 -15.36
C LEU A 110 -23.95 10.40 -14.96
N PHE A 111 -24.98 9.59 -15.21
CA PHE A 111 -26.34 9.85 -14.79
C PHE A 111 -26.75 8.80 -13.75
N PRO A 112 -27.05 9.20 -12.51
CA PRO A 112 -27.50 8.25 -11.49
C PRO A 112 -28.84 7.64 -11.89
N TYR A 113 -29.04 6.38 -11.53
CA TYR A 113 -30.31 5.71 -11.74
C TYR A 113 -31.43 6.42 -10.97
N HIS A 114 -32.47 6.85 -11.67
CA HIS A 114 -33.62 7.49 -11.04
C HIS A 114 -34.51 6.43 -10.37
N VAL A 115 -34.47 6.42 -9.05
CA VAL A 115 -35.22 5.50 -8.21
C VAL A 115 -36.73 5.81 -8.32
N LYS A 116 -37.57 4.79 -8.56
CA LYS A 116 -39.04 4.95 -8.59
C LYS A 116 -39.57 5.30 -7.20
N ALA A 117 -40.71 6.00 -7.14
CA ALA A 117 -41.29 6.46 -5.87
C ALA A 117 -41.59 5.32 -4.86
N ASP A 118 -41.92 4.12 -5.35
CA ASP A 118 -42.24 2.93 -4.58
C ASP A 118 -41.02 2.08 -4.18
N HIS A 119 -39.82 2.46 -4.61
CA HIS A 119 -38.62 1.68 -4.34
C HIS A 119 -38.26 1.71 -2.83
N PRO A 120 -37.74 0.60 -2.26
CA PRO A 120 -37.33 0.55 -0.85
C PRO A 120 -36.39 1.68 -0.42
N ASN A 121 -35.44 2.04 -1.30
CA ASN A 121 -34.49 3.14 -1.05
C ASN A 121 -35.13 4.54 -0.98
N THR A 122 -36.41 4.71 -1.30
CA THR A 122 -37.13 5.96 -1.03
C THR A 122 -37.34 6.17 0.47
N LYS A 123 -37.55 5.08 1.23
CA LYS A 123 -37.71 5.10 2.69
C LYS A 123 -36.37 4.96 3.40
N GLU A 124 -35.52 4.04 2.92
CA GLU A 124 -34.21 3.72 3.51
C GLU A 124 -33.10 4.00 2.50
N LYS A 125 -32.67 5.26 2.41
CA LYS A 125 -31.77 5.75 1.35
C LYS A 125 -30.39 5.09 1.35
N ASP A 126 -29.95 4.61 2.50
CA ASP A 126 -28.65 3.99 2.78
C ASP A 126 -28.68 2.45 2.77
N LEU A 127 -29.84 1.85 2.57
CA LEU A 127 -29.98 0.39 2.52
C LEU A 127 -29.50 -0.15 1.17
N VAL A 128 -28.51 -1.03 1.23
CA VAL A 128 -28.16 -1.92 0.12
C VAL A 128 -28.24 -3.36 0.62
N PRO A 129 -29.34 -4.07 0.35
CA PRO A 129 -29.66 -5.32 1.04
C PRO A 129 -28.60 -6.39 0.81
N CYS A 130 -28.18 -7.06 1.89
CA CYS A 130 -27.25 -8.17 1.81
C CYS A 130 -28.01 -9.48 1.53
N ALA A 131 -27.86 -10.02 0.32
CA ALA A 131 -28.43 -11.33 -0.02
C ALA A 131 -27.73 -12.47 0.75
N LYS A 132 -26.44 -12.31 1.06
CA LYS A 132 -25.60 -13.35 1.65
C LYS A 132 -25.95 -13.59 3.13
N ILE A 133 -26.21 -14.86 3.46
CA ILE A 133 -26.27 -15.33 4.85
C ILE A 133 -24.92 -15.96 5.19
N MET A 134 -24.24 -15.41 6.19
CA MET A 134 -22.98 -15.95 6.70
C MET A 134 -23.26 -17.18 7.57
N GLY A 135 -22.56 -18.27 7.27
CA GLY A 135 -22.70 -19.54 8.00
C GLY A 135 -23.78 -20.50 7.48
N GLU A 136 -24.64 -20.08 6.55
CA GLU A 136 -25.72 -20.92 6.00
C GLU A 136 -25.19 -22.17 5.27
N TYR A 137 -24.24 -22.01 4.34
CA TYR A 137 -23.62 -23.12 3.61
C TYR A 137 -22.98 -24.17 4.55
N ASN A 138 -22.39 -23.71 5.65
CA ASN A 138 -21.74 -24.56 6.65
C ASN A 138 -22.71 -25.03 7.76
N GLN A 139 -24.02 -24.80 7.60
CA GLN A 139 -25.06 -25.18 8.56
C GLN A 139 -24.75 -24.72 10.01
N ARG A 140 -24.19 -23.51 10.16
CA ARG A 140 -23.86 -22.97 11.48
C ARG A 140 -25.14 -22.80 12.30
N LYS A 141 -25.09 -23.13 13.59
CA LYS A 141 -26.22 -23.03 14.54
C LYS A 141 -26.88 -21.64 14.57
N ARG A 142 -26.08 -20.59 14.33
CA ARG A 142 -26.52 -19.19 14.36
C ARG A 142 -26.01 -18.51 13.08
N PRO A 143 -26.68 -18.68 11.94
CA PRO A 143 -26.33 -17.95 10.73
C PRO A 143 -26.64 -16.46 10.94
N PHE A 144 -25.84 -15.59 10.31
CA PHE A 144 -25.98 -14.14 10.43
C PHE A 144 -26.13 -13.51 9.05
N ARG A 145 -27.14 -12.66 8.87
CA ARG A 145 -27.31 -11.86 7.66
C ARG A 145 -27.16 -10.39 8.04
N PRO A 146 -26.13 -9.69 7.55
CA PRO A 146 -26.05 -8.24 7.69
C PRO A 146 -27.28 -7.58 7.08
N ARG A 147 -27.77 -6.48 7.67
CA ARG A 147 -28.87 -5.69 7.08
C ARG A 147 -28.47 -5.10 5.72
N SER A 148 -27.26 -4.52 5.66
CA SER A 148 -26.69 -3.89 4.48
C SER A 148 -25.33 -4.51 4.11
N ILE A 149 -24.93 -4.40 2.84
CA ILE A 149 -23.55 -4.75 2.43
C ILE A 149 -22.53 -3.69 2.88
N VAL A 150 -23.00 -2.48 3.20
CA VAL A 150 -22.15 -1.39 3.71
C VAL A 150 -21.95 -1.58 5.21
N ASN A 151 -20.70 -1.78 5.63
CA ASN A 151 -20.34 -2.04 7.03
C ASN A 151 -19.00 -1.37 7.37
N ILE A 152 -18.66 -1.29 8.67
CA ILE A 152 -17.38 -0.72 9.11
C ILE A 152 -16.30 -1.82 9.08
N SER A 153 -15.25 -1.58 8.30
CA SER A 153 -14.10 -2.47 8.16
C SER A 153 -13.26 -2.55 9.44
N ALA A 154 -12.41 -3.57 9.51
CA ALA A 154 -11.51 -3.81 10.64
C ALA A 154 -10.58 -2.62 10.93
N MET A 155 -10.69 -2.08 12.13
CA MET A 155 -9.74 -1.11 12.67
C MET A 155 -9.47 -1.40 14.14
N SER A 156 -8.24 -1.80 14.44
CA SER A 156 -7.87 -2.34 15.75
C SER A 156 -7.97 -1.31 16.87
N PHE A 157 -8.56 -1.72 18.00
CA PHE A 157 -8.34 -1.04 19.26
C PHE A 157 -6.85 -1.07 19.62
N GLY A 158 -6.29 0.10 19.95
CA GLY A 158 -4.84 0.30 20.09
C GLY A 158 -4.25 1.08 18.92
N SER A 159 -4.73 0.86 17.69
CA SER A 159 -4.46 1.74 16.55
C SER A 159 -5.38 2.96 16.56
N LEU A 160 -6.64 2.75 16.94
CA LEU A 160 -7.61 3.81 17.19
C LEU A 160 -7.83 4.02 18.69
N SER A 161 -8.18 5.26 19.03
CA SER A 161 -8.52 5.63 20.41
C SER A 161 -9.84 4.99 20.85
N ALA A 162 -10.01 4.84 22.16
CA ALA A 162 -11.26 4.37 22.76
C ALA A 162 -12.49 5.14 22.26
N ARG A 163 -12.37 6.47 22.14
CA ARG A 163 -13.46 7.35 21.67
C ARG A 163 -13.76 7.13 20.20
N ALA A 164 -12.75 6.93 19.36
CA ALA A 164 -12.97 6.62 17.95
C ALA A 164 -13.73 5.30 17.78
N ILE A 165 -13.33 4.24 18.49
CA ILE A 165 -14.03 2.94 18.44
C ILE A 165 -15.48 3.06 18.92
N GLU A 166 -15.70 3.77 20.03
CA GLU A 166 -17.04 4.01 20.58
C GLU A 166 -17.92 4.79 19.60
N SER A 167 -17.41 5.86 19.01
CA SER A 167 -18.12 6.65 18.00
C SER A 167 -18.47 5.82 16.76
N LEU A 168 -17.53 5.00 16.28
CA LEU A 168 -17.76 4.11 15.13
C LEU A 168 -18.84 3.08 15.42
N ASN A 169 -18.82 2.44 16.61
CA ASN A 169 -19.84 1.46 16.96
C ASN A 169 -21.22 2.10 17.15
N LYS A 170 -21.32 3.29 17.76
CA LYS A 170 -22.57 4.06 17.83
C LYS A 170 -23.10 4.42 16.43
N GLY A 171 -22.21 4.86 15.54
CA GLY A 171 -22.56 5.15 14.14
C GLY A 171 -23.02 3.91 13.38
N ALA A 172 -22.34 2.77 13.56
CA ALA A 172 -22.73 1.49 12.98
C ALA A 172 -24.14 1.07 13.45
N HIS A 173 -24.43 1.22 14.74
CA HIS A 173 -25.74 0.91 15.30
C HIS A 173 -26.84 1.77 14.67
N ALA A 174 -26.60 3.09 14.57
CA ALA A 174 -27.53 4.02 13.95
C ALA A 174 -27.79 3.70 12.46
N ALA A 175 -26.77 3.24 11.74
CA ALA A 175 -26.86 2.86 10.33
C ALA A 175 -27.36 1.41 10.11
N GLY A 176 -27.57 0.62 11.17
CA GLY A 176 -27.86 -0.80 11.06
C GLY A 176 -26.74 -1.61 10.40
N ALA A 177 -25.50 -1.12 10.48
CA ALA A 177 -24.30 -1.78 10.02
C ALA A 177 -23.64 -2.56 11.16
N TYR A 178 -22.88 -3.60 10.83
CA TYR A 178 -21.95 -4.19 11.80
C TYR A 178 -20.62 -3.44 11.84
N HIS A 179 -19.92 -3.55 12.96
CA HIS A 179 -18.56 -3.03 13.15
C HIS A 179 -17.57 -4.19 13.33
N ASN A 180 -16.55 -4.27 12.48
CA ASN A 180 -15.45 -5.22 12.66
C ASN A 180 -14.38 -4.66 13.62
N THR A 181 -13.99 -5.44 14.63
CA THR A 181 -13.05 -5.03 15.70
C THR A 181 -11.62 -4.77 15.23
N GLY A 182 -11.26 -5.29 14.05
CA GLY A 182 -9.86 -5.50 13.70
C GLY A 182 -9.17 -6.50 14.63
N GLU A 183 -7.84 -6.53 14.53
CA GLU A 183 -7.02 -7.56 15.20
C GLU A 183 -6.66 -7.21 16.64
N GLY A 184 -7.06 -6.04 17.15
CA GLY A 184 -6.75 -5.58 18.51
C GLY A 184 -7.58 -6.20 19.62
N GLY A 185 -8.48 -7.13 19.29
CA GLY A 185 -9.41 -7.78 20.21
C GLY A 185 -10.69 -6.98 20.48
N TYR A 186 -11.61 -7.58 21.24
CA TYR A 186 -12.92 -7.01 21.54
C TYR A 186 -12.91 -6.19 22.84
N SER A 187 -12.85 -4.86 22.71
CA SER A 187 -12.87 -3.94 23.85
C SER A 187 -14.29 -3.52 24.29
N PRO A 188 -14.49 -3.00 25.52
CA PRO A 188 -15.77 -2.45 25.96
C PRO A 188 -16.31 -1.32 25.06
N TYR A 189 -15.43 -0.63 24.33
CA TYR A 189 -15.82 0.46 23.42
C TYR A 189 -16.55 -0.03 22.17
N HIS A 190 -16.47 -1.33 21.85
CA HIS A 190 -17.30 -1.94 20.81
C HIS A 190 -18.69 -2.36 21.31
N LYS A 191 -18.99 -2.20 22.60
CA LYS A 191 -20.24 -2.65 23.23
C LYS A 191 -21.27 -1.52 23.33
N THR A 192 -21.47 -0.76 22.26
CA THR A 192 -22.42 0.39 22.26
C THR A 192 -23.66 0.18 21.39
N GLY A 193 -23.92 -1.05 20.97
CA GLY A 193 -25.21 -1.47 20.42
C GLY A 193 -25.17 -2.04 19.00
N ALA A 194 -24.10 -1.81 18.23
CA ALA A 194 -24.01 -2.39 16.89
C ALA A 194 -23.65 -3.87 16.95
N ASP A 195 -24.12 -4.63 15.95
CA ASP A 195 -23.58 -5.95 15.67
C ASP A 195 -22.07 -5.84 15.48
N THR A 196 -21.32 -6.77 16.05
CA THR A 196 -19.85 -6.73 16.02
C THR A 196 -19.28 -8.01 15.43
N VAL A 197 -18.38 -7.87 14.46
CA VAL A 197 -17.61 -8.97 13.88
C VAL A 197 -16.23 -8.98 14.52
N LEU A 198 -15.95 -10.00 15.34
CA LEU A 198 -14.62 -10.19 15.92
C LEU A 198 -13.66 -10.71 14.84
N GLN A 199 -12.56 -10.01 14.63
CA GLN A 199 -11.47 -10.46 13.76
C GLN A 199 -10.33 -11.08 14.58
N ILE A 200 -9.98 -12.31 14.24
CA ILE A 200 -8.86 -13.02 14.84
C ILE A 200 -7.63 -12.81 13.93
N GLY A 201 -6.68 -12.01 14.41
CA GLY A 201 -5.39 -11.79 13.74
C GLY A 201 -4.35 -12.84 14.09
N THR A 202 -3.16 -12.73 13.50
CA THR A 202 -2.05 -13.68 13.67
C THR A 202 -1.52 -13.75 15.11
N ALA A 203 -1.64 -12.67 15.87
CA ALA A 203 -1.19 -12.58 17.26
C ALA A 203 -2.26 -13.00 18.29
N TYR A 204 -3.46 -13.42 17.84
CA TYR A 204 -4.57 -13.89 18.68
C TYR A 204 -4.97 -12.92 19.81
N PHE A 205 -4.83 -11.61 19.60
CA PHE A 205 -5.21 -10.64 20.63
C PHE A 205 -6.70 -10.76 20.99
N GLY A 206 -6.98 -10.79 22.29
CA GLY A 206 -8.32 -11.02 22.83
C GLY A 206 -8.75 -12.49 22.89
N VAL A 207 -8.07 -13.42 22.21
CA VAL A 207 -8.41 -14.85 22.14
C VAL A 207 -7.20 -15.77 22.37
N ARG A 208 -6.25 -15.32 23.20
CA ARG A 208 -5.04 -16.08 23.55
C ARG A 208 -4.92 -16.36 25.05
N ASP A 209 -4.26 -17.46 25.40
CA ASP A 209 -3.88 -17.81 26.77
C ASP A 209 -2.69 -16.96 27.29
N ALA A 210 -2.18 -17.28 28.48
CA ALA A 210 -1.04 -16.57 29.07
C ALA A 210 0.29 -16.85 28.34
N ASP A 211 0.39 -18.00 27.67
CA ASP A 211 1.56 -18.45 26.91
C ASP A 211 1.54 -17.95 25.45
N GLY A 212 0.44 -17.32 25.02
CA GLY A 212 0.26 -16.73 23.70
C GLY A 212 -0.40 -17.65 22.67
N ASN A 213 -0.84 -18.85 23.06
CA ASN A 213 -1.56 -19.77 22.18
C ASN A 213 -3.03 -19.37 22.07
N PHE A 214 -3.68 -19.80 20.99
CA PHE A 214 -5.11 -19.61 20.80
C PHE A 214 -5.92 -20.32 21.90
N ASP A 215 -6.84 -19.59 22.53
CA ASP A 215 -7.72 -20.06 23.60
C ASP A 215 -9.18 -19.97 23.17
N LEU A 216 -9.78 -21.14 22.91
CA LEU A 216 -11.17 -21.25 22.48
C LEU A 216 -12.17 -20.84 23.58
N GLN A 217 -11.79 -20.90 24.86
CA GLN A 217 -12.69 -20.53 25.96
C GLN A 217 -12.92 -19.01 26.04
N LYS A 218 -12.10 -18.21 25.35
CA LYS A 218 -12.22 -16.74 25.29
C LYS A 218 -13.09 -16.23 24.15
N LEU A 219 -13.65 -17.12 23.32
CA LEU A 219 -14.61 -16.82 22.25
C LEU A 219 -16.06 -16.95 22.74
#